data_AF-A0A340XB34-F1
#
_entry.id   AF-A0A340XB34-F1
#
_cell.length_a   1.000
_cell.length_b   1.000
_cell.length_c   1.000
_cell.angle_alpha   90.00
_cell.angle_beta   90.00
_cell.angle_gamma   90.00
#
_symmetry.space_group_name_H-M   'P 1'
#
loop_
_entity.id
_entity.type
_entity.pdbx_description
1 polymer ?
#
loop_
_entity_poly.entity_id
_entity_poly.type
_entity_poly.pdbx_seq_one_letter_code
_entity_poly.pdbx_strand_id
1 'polypeptide(L)'
;MVQARGGHSRAQPPATLPLRAAMTQLPPDQAPAKKHVRLQERRGSNVALMLDVRSLGAVEPICSVRTPQEVTLHFLRTAGRPLTRRALQHQPPSSKQLEEEFLKIPSNFVSPEDLDIPGHASKDRYKTILPNPQSRVCLGRAQSQEDGDYINANYIRGYGGKDKAYIATQGPMPNTVSDFWEMVWQEETSLIVMLTQLREGKEKCVHYWPTEEETYGPFRIQVQDVRERPEYAVRQLTIQHREERRPVKHILFSAWPDHQTPESAAPLLRLVAEVEDSPETAASTGPIVVHCRAGPGLTWTGISSEGCRRLRSPLRTAVHGLCTSPRRGGMIQTAEQYEFLHHTLALYAAQLPEEPSP
;
A
#
# COMPACT_ATOMS: atom_id res chain seq x y z
N MET A 1 55.54 46.86 -27.16
CA MET A 1 55.82 45.46 -27.59
C MET A 1 55.06 44.57 -26.63
N VAL A 2 54.19 43.63 -27.00
CA VAL A 2 53.90 42.90 -28.26
C VAL A 2 52.35 42.84 -28.40
N GLN A 3 51.71 43.34 -29.47
CA GLN A 3 51.15 42.60 -30.64
C GLN A 3 50.20 41.42 -30.29
N ALA A 4 49.04 41.19 -30.95
CA ALA A 4 48.55 41.67 -32.25
C ALA A 4 47.00 41.75 -32.43
N ARG A 5 46.60 42.29 -33.60
CA ARG A 5 45.28 42.41 -34.29
C ARG A 5 44.42 41.11 -34.27
N GLY A 6 43.11 41.02 -34.52
CA GLY A 6 42.02 41.90 -35.04
C GLY A 6 40.97 41.02 -35.78
N GLY A 7 39.69 41.34 -36.06
CA GLY A 7 38.86 42.55 -35.95
C GLY A 7 37.34 42.24 -36.14
N HIS A 8 36.54 43.07 -36.84
CA HIS A 8 35.08 42.87 -37.06
C HIS A 8 34.61 43.13 -38.51
N SER A 9 33.46 42.56 -38.89
CA SER A 9 32.63 42.99 -40.05
C SER A 9 31.14 42.70 -39.81
N ARG A 10 30.24 43.54 -40.37
CA ARG A 10 28.77 43.53 -40.18
C ARG A 10 28.08 44.17 -41.40
N ALA A 11 27.04 43.55 -41.96
CA ALA A 11 26.15 44.14 -42.99
C ALA A 11 24.75 43.50 -43.02
N GLN A 12 23.77 44.18 -43.65
CA GLN A 12 22.31 43.91 -43.62
C GLN A 12 21.80 43.08 -44.82
N PRO A 13 20.48 42.78 -44.88
CA PRO A 13 19.69 43.25 -46.04
C PRO A 13 18.23 43.76 -45.74
N PRO A 14 17.50 44.37 -46.72
CA PRO A 14 16.16 44.98 -46.58
C PRO A 14 15.00 44.24 -47.32
N ALA A 15 13.81 44.87 -47.50
CA ALA A 15 12.52 44.25 -47.90
C ALA A 15 11.77 44.94 -49.09
N THR A 16 10.76 44.28 -49.74
CA THR A 16 9.52 44.86 -50.38
C THR A 16 8.54 43.81 -51.02
N LEU A 17 7.38 44.25 -51.58
CA LEU A 17 6.08 43.56 -51.93
C LEU A 17 5.71 43.70 -53.46
N PRO A 18 4.60 43.15 -54.11
CA PRO A 18 3.21 42.98 -53.64
C PRO A 18 2.30 41.78 -54.14
N LEU A 19 1.48 41.88 -55.23
CA LEU A 19 0.13 41.22 -55.35
C LEU A 19 -0.37 40.72 -56.75
N ARG A 20 -1.51 39.97 -56.72
CA ARG A 20 -2.53 39.57 -57.76
C ARG A 20 -2.26 38.32 -58.63
N ALA A 21 -3.22 37.43 -58.94
CA ALA A 21 -4.69 37.31 -58.72
C ALA A 21 -5.10 35.79 -58.53
N ALA A 22 -6.34 35.26 -58.53
CA ALA A 22 -7.69 35.74 -58.90
C ALA A 22 -8.87 35.10 -58.05
N MET A 23 -9.82 34.36 -58.64
CA MET A 23 -11.12 33.90 -58.04
C MET A 23 -11.49 32.46 -58.49
N THR A 24 -12.26 31.61 -57.79
CA THR A 24 -13.74 31.65 -57.59
C THR A 24 -14.20 30.58 -56.54
N GLN A 25 -15.41 30.72 -55.96
CA GLN A 25 -15.97 29.89 -54.86
C GLN A 25 -16.74 28.62 -55.28
N LEU A 26 -16.96 27.68 -54.33
CA LEU A 26 -18.14 26.78 -54.21
C LEU A 26 -18.38 26.42 -52.70
N PRO A 27 -19.63 26.11 -52.25
CA PRO A 27 -20.02 26.03 -50.82
C PRO A 27 -19.97 24.61 -50.21
N PRO A 28 -20.16 24.44 -48.88
CA PRO A 28 -20.00 23.15 -48.19
C PRO A 28 -21.26 22.29 -48.19
N ASP A 29 -21.08 20.96 -48.23
CA ASP A 29 -22.18 19.99 -48.15
C ASP A 29 -22.15 19.19 -46.83
N GLN A 30 -23.34 18.78 -46.35
CA GLN A 30 -23.57 18.32 -44.98
C GLN A 30 -23.48 16.80 -44.85
N ALA A 31 -22.74 16.32 -43.83
CA ALA A 31 -22.74 14.89 -43.49
C ALA A 31 -24.10 14.46 -42.88
N PRO A 32 -24.65 13.28 -43.23
CA PRO A 32 -26.07 13.00 -43.06
C PRO A 32 -26.48 12.63 -41.62
N ALA A 33 -27.63 13.19 -41.20
CA ALA A 33 -28.27 12.88 -39.93
C ALA A 33 -28.74 11.41 -39.84
N LYS A 34 -28.29 10.69 -38.80
CA LYS A 34 -28.82 9.37 -38.46
C LYS A 34 -30.13 9.52 -37.68
N LYS A 35 -31.22 9.05 -38.27
CA LYS A 35 -32.60 9.18 -37.76
C LYS A 35 -32.81 8.34 -36.50
N HIS A 36 -33.59 8.88 -35.55
CA HIS A 36 -34.14 8.09 -34.44
C HIS A 36 -34.93 6.90 -34.96
N VAL A 37 -34.55 5.69 -34.54
CA VAL A 37 -35.38 4.49 -34.72
C VAL A 37 -36.49 4.54 -33.69
N ARG A 38 -37.72 4.78 -34.14
CA ARG A 38 -38.92 4.59 -33.30
C ARG A 38 -39.05 3.11 -32.95
N LEU A 39 -39.43 2.81 -31.70
CA LEU A 39 -39.87 1.49 -31.28
C LEU A 39 -41.09 1.08 -32.12
N GLN A 40 -40.86 0.27 -33.15
CA GLN A 40 -41.91 -0.29 -33.99
C GLN A 40 -42.18 -1.72 -33.55
N GLU A 41 -43.45 -2.01 -33.28
CA GLU A 41 -43.94 -3.19 -32.59
C GLU A 41 -43.50 -4.49 -33.28
N ARG A 42 -42.60 -5.23 -32.65
CA ARG A 42 -42.38 -6.65 -33.00
C ARG A 42 -43.44 -7.47 -32.27
N ARG A 43 -44.38 -8.03 -33.05
CA ARG A 43 -45.42 -8.97 -32.60
C ARG A 43 -44.83 -9.97 -31.61
N GLY A 44 -45.35 -9.98 -30.38
CA GLY A 44 -44.98 -10.96 -29.38
C GLY A 44 -45.39 -12.36 -29.83
N SER A 45 -44.45 -13.31 -29.77
CA SER A 45 -44.82 -14.72 -29.71
C SER A 45 -45.40 -14.96 -28.32
N ASN A 46 -46.69 -15.29 -28.24
CA ASN A 46 -47.40 -15.58 -26.99
C ASN A 46 -47.01 -16.96 -26.41
N VAL A 47 -45.71 -17.20 -26.21
CA VAL A 47 -45.21 -18.31 -25.41
C VAL A 47 -45.28 -17.86 -23.95
N ALA A 48 -46.45 -18.02 -23.34
CA ALA A 48 -46.60 -17.90 -21.90
C ALA A 48 -45.83 -19.06 -21.25
N LEU A 49 -44.59 -18.79 -20.83
CA LEU A 49 -43.80 -19.70 -20.00
C LEU A 49 -44.41 -19.76 -18.60
N MET A 50 -45.47 -20.54 -18.44
CA MET A 50 -45.96 -20.95 -17.12
C MET A 50 -44.92 -21.88 -16.49
N LEU A 51 -44.12 -21.33 -15.59
CA LEU A 51 -43.27 -22.10 -14.69
C LEU A 51 -44.17 -22.88 -13.72
N ASP A 52 -44.20 -24.20 -13.85
CA ASP A 52 -44.91 -25.05 -12.91
C ASP A 52 -44.13 -25.14 -11.58
N VAL A 53 -44.54 -24.33 -10.63
CA VAL A 53 -43.99 -24.26 -9.27
C VAL A 53 -44.45 -25.41 -8.36
N ARG A 54 -45.28 -26.35 -8.84
CA ARG A 54 -45.77 -27.49 -8.04
C ARG A 54 -44.70 -28.54 -7.72
N SER A 55 -43.53 -28.45 -8.38
CA SER A 55 -42.38 -29.34 -8.16
C SER A 55 -41.37 -28.82 -7.12
N LEU A 56 -41.58 -27.65 -6.52
CA LEU A 56 -40.64 -27.04 -5.55
C LEU A 56 -40.60 -27.73 -4.17
N GLY A 57 -41.38 -28.78 -3.95
CA GLY A 57 -41.49 -29.47 -2.65
C GLY A 57 -40.26 -30.28 -2.20
N ALA A 58 -39.23 -30.41 -3.04
CA ALA A 58 -38.02 -31.19 -2.72
C ALA A 58 -36.76 -30.69 -3.45
N VAL A 59 -36.59 -29.37 -3.61
CA VAL A 59 -35.33 -28.79 -4.10
C VAL A 59 -34.51 -28.38 -2.88
N GLU A 60 -33.26 -28.86 -2.78
CA GLU A 60 -32.29 -28.36 -1.79
C GLU A 60 -32.21 -26.82 -1.86
N PRO A 61 -32.03 -26.11 -0.73
CA PRO A 61 -32.03 -24.65 -0.74
C PRO A 61 -31.00 -24.14 -1.74
N ILE A 62 -31.48 -23.38 -2.75
CA ILE A 62 -30.68 -22.92 -3.88
C ILE A 62 -29.39 -22.31 -3.36
N CYS A 63 -28.28 -22.93 -3.75
CA CYS A 63 -26.95 -22.70 -3.19
C CYS A 63 -26.64 -21.20 -3.10
N SER A 64 -26.14 -20.77 -1.93
CA SER A 64 -25.82 -19.36 -1.67
C SER A 64 -24.98 -18.79 -2.81
N VAL A 65 -25.51 -17.83 -3.55
CA VAL A 65 -24.79 -17.18 -4.66
C VAL A 65 -23.68 -16.33 -4.06
N ARG A 66 -22.50 -16.94 -3.88
CA ARG A 66 -21.31 -16.23 -3.40
C ARG A 66 -20.86 -15.27 -4.49
N THR A 67 -20.90 -13.97 -4.21
CA THR A 67 -20.36 -12.95 -5.13
C THR A 67 -18.84 -13.16 -5.31
N PRO A 68 -18.23 -12.67 -6.40
CA PRO A 68 -16.77 -12.75 -6.58
C PRO A 68 -15.98 -12.15 -5.41
N GLN A 69 -16.52 -11.12 -4.76
CA GLN A 69 -15.96 -10.51 -3.55
C GLN A 69 -16.11 -11.44 -2.33
N GLU A 70 -17.25 -12.11 -2.15
CA GLU A 70 -17.43 -13.09 -1.07
C GLU A 70 -16.55 -14.34 -1.25
N VAL A 71 -16.36 -14.81 -2.48
CA VAL A 71 -15.40 -15.90 -2.78
C VAL A 71 -13.98 -15.47 -2.43
N THR A 72 -13.59 -14.24 -2.81
CA THR A 72 -12.31 -13.63 -2.46
C THR A 72 -12.12 -13.53 -0.95
N LEU A 73 -13.08 -12.94 -0.24
CA LEU A 73 -13.03 -12.79 1.22
C LEU A 73 -13.08 -14.14 1.95
N HIS A 74 -13.78 -15.13 1.41
CA HIS A 74 -13.77 -16.50 1.96
C HIS A 74 -12.38 -17.12 1.83
N PHE A 75 -11.80 -17.11 0.63
CA PHE A 75 -10.42 -17.60 0.41
C PHE A 75 -9.44 -16.93 1.38
N LEU A 76 -9.47 -15.59 1.47
CA LEU A 76 -8.55 -14.84 2.33
C LEU A 76 -8.71 -15.14 3.83
N ARG A 77 -9.91 -15.58 4.26
CA ARG A 77 -10.19 -15.97 5.65
C ARG A 77 -9.87 -17.44 5.96
N THR A 78 -9.86 -18.33 4.96
CA THR A 78 -9.71 -19.78 5.17
C THR A 78 -8.44 -20.39 4.59
N ALA A 79 -7.78 -19.74 3.63
CA ALA A 79 -6.57 -20.24 3.01
C ALA A 79 -5.40 -20.17 4.00
N GLY A 80 -4.70 -21.29 4.16
CA GLY A 80 -3.58 -21.39 5.07
C GLY A 80 -2.82 -22.69 4.88
N ARG A 81 -1.49 -22.60 4.83
CA ARG A 81 -0.56 -23.73 4.79
C ARG A 81 0.33 -23.69 6.03
N PRO A 82 -0.04 -24.37 7.14
CA PRO A 82 0.78 -24.40 8.35
C PRO A 82 2.07 -25.17 8.10
N LEU A 83 3.21 -24.49 8.16
CA LEU A 83 4.54 -25.09 8.14
C LEU A 83 5.06 -25.25 9.58
N THR A 84 5.67 -26.39 9.88
CA THR A 84 6.44 -26.56 11.13
C THR A 84 7.82 -25.95 10.95
N ARG A 85 8.49 -25.61 12.06
CA ARG A 85 9.87 -25.13 12.06
C ARG A 85 10.81 -26.06 11.27
N ARG A 86 10.74 -27.37 11.56
CA ARG A 86 11.48 -28.42 10.85
C ARG A 86 11.17 -28.47 9.34
N ALA A 87 9.91 -28.32 8.93
CA ALA A 87 9.55 -28.31 7.52
C ALA A 87 10.14 -27.07 6.82
N LEU A 88 10.01 -25.88 7.44
CA LEU A 88 10.54 -24.64 6.89
C LEU A 88 12.08 -24.65 6.71
N GLN A 89 12.80 -25.35 7.59
CA GLN A 89 14.26 -25.47 7.55
C GLN A 89 14.78 -26.58 6.63
N HIS A 90 14.16 -27.77 6.64
CA HIS A 90 14.72 -28.97 5.99
C HIS A 90 13.91 -29.47 4.79
N GLN A 91 12.65 -29.06 4.66
CA GLN A 91 11.74 -29.46 3.58
C GLN A 91 10.85 -28.28 3.13
N PRO A 92 11.44 -27.10 2.81
CA PRO A 92 10.66 -25.97 2.34
C PRO A 92 9.98 -26.30 1.00
N PRO A 93 8.82 -25.70 0.68
CA PRO A 93 8.24 -25.79 -0.65
C PRO A 93 9.23 -25.27 -1.70
N SER A 94 9.26 -25.87 -2.90
CA SER A 94 10.12 -25.37 -3.98
C SER A 94 9.64 -24.01 -4.50
N SER A 95 10.54 -23.22 -5.09
CA SER A 95 10.21 -21.91 -5.71
C SER A 95 8.95 -22.00 -6.61
N LYS A 96 8.87 -23.01 -7.49
CA LYS A 96 7.69 -23.27 -8.32
C LYS A 96 6.40 -23.53 -7.51
N GLN A 97 6.48 -24.27 -6.39
CA GLN A 97 5.32 -24.47 -5.53
C GLN A 97 4.90 -23.18 -4.82
N LEU A 98 5.85 -22.30 -4.46
CA LEU A 98 5.57 -20.99 -3.87
C LEU A 98 4.96 -20.04 -4.89
N GLU A 99 5.42 -20.05 -6.14
CA GLU A 99 4.83 -19.30 -7.26
C GLU A 99 3.40 -19.77 -7.55
N GLU A 100 3.17 -21.07 -7.73
CA GLU A 100 1.83 -21.65 -7.93
C GLU A 100 0.88 -21.42 -6.74
N GLU A 101 1.42 -21.20 -5.54
CA GLU A 101 0.66 -20.88 -4.33
C GLU A 101 0.34 -19.38 -4.25
N PHE A 102 1.30 -18.51 -4.59
CA PHE A 102 1.14 -17.07 -4.66
C PHE A 102 0.12 -16.65 -5.72
N LEU A 103 0.18 -17.24 -6.92
CA LEU A 103 -0.76 -16.96 -8.02
C LEU A 103 -2.23 -17.31 -7.72
N LYS A 104 -2.49 -18.09 -6.66
CA LYS A 104 -3.85 -18.39 -6.17
C LYS A 104 -4.39 -17.37 -5.18
N ILE A 105 -3.54 -16.50 -4.63
CA ILE A 105 -3.95 -15.48 -3.64
C ILE A 105 -4.68 -14.34 -4.38
N PRO A 106 -5.96 -14.07 -4.09
CA PRO A 106 -6.67 -12.95 -4.68
C PRO A 106 -6.06 -11.61 -4.25
N SER A 107 -5.93 -10.68 -5.18
CA SER A 107 -5.31 -9.37 -4.91
C SER A 107 -6.11 -8.49 -3.94
N ASN A 108 -7.43 -8.66 -3.85
CA ASN A 108 -8.33 -7.89 -2.98
C ASN A 108 -8.23 -6.35 -3.14
N PHE A 109 -7.83 -5.90 -4.33
CA PHE A 109 -7.87 -4.48 -4.68
C PHE A 109 -9.31 -3.97 -4.71
N VAL A 110 -9.46 -2.71 -4.31
CA VAL A 110 -10.72 -1.96 -4.32
C VAL A 110 -10.83 -1.25 -5.66
N SER A 111 -12.00 -1.28 -6.30
CA SER A 111 -12.23 -0.44 -7.48
C SER A 111 -12.50 1.01 -7.06
N PRO A 112 -12.13 2.03 -7.85
CA PRO A 112 -12.49 3.43 -7.54
C PRO A 112 -14.00 3.62 -7.33
N GLU A 113 -14.82 2.81 -7.99
CA GLU A 113 -16.27 2.79 -7.89
C GLU A 113 -16.79 2.28 -6.53
N ASP A 114 -16.01 1.47 -5.80
CA ASP A 114 -16.33 1.00 -4.44
C ASP A 114 -15.97 2.03 -3.35
N LEU A 115 -15.33 3.15 -3.70
CA LEU A 115 -14.80 4.15 -2.76
C LEU A 115 -15.45 5.52 -2.97
N ASP A 116 -16.71 5.65 -2.53
CA ASP A 116 -17.48 6.90 -2.58
C ASP A 116 -16.98 7.95 -1.56
N ILE A 117 -15.82 8.53 -1.85
CA ILE A 117 -15.17 9.57 -1.02
C ILE A 117 -14.71 10.71 -1.94
N PRO A 118 -15.50 11.79 -2.09
CA PRO A 118 -15.18 12.90 -2.98
C PRO A 118 -13.77 13.46 -2.77
N GLY A 119 -13.00 13.57 -3.85
CA GLY A 119 -11.64 14.13 -3.83
C GLY A 119 -10.53 13.19 -3.38
N HIS A 120 -10.82 11.94 -2.96
CA HIS A 120 -9.84 10.98 -2.46
C HIS A 120 -8.60 10.82 -3.38
N ALA A 121 -8.82 10.81 -4.70
CA ALA A 121 -7.79 10.61 -5.71
C ALA A 121 -6.67 11.69 -5.71
N SER A 122 -6.89 12.85 -5.08
CA SER A 122 -5.85 13.87 -4.86
C SER A 122 -4.87 13.50 -3.74
N LYS A 123 -5.29 12.62 -2.83
CA LYS A 123 -4.55 12.11 -1.68
C LYS A 123 -3.99 10.70 -1.92
N ASP A 124 -4.22 10.10 -3.09
CA ASP A 124 -3.68 8.81 -3.49
C ASP A 124 -2.45 8.96 -4.38
N ARG A 125 -1.33 8.34 -3.98
CA ARG A 125 -0.12 8.27 -4.81
C ARG A 125 -0.32 7.38 -6.05
N TYR A 126 -1.21 6.40 -5.95
CA TYR A 126 -1.54 5.45 -7.02
C TYR A 126 -3.05 5.24 -7.08
N LYS A 127 -3.67 5.60 -8.21
CA LYS A 127 -5.12 5.51 -8.44
C LYS A 127 -5.71 4.09 -8.31
N THR A 128 -4.87 3.06 -8.38
CA THR A 128 -5.25 1.64 -8.33
C THR A 128 -4.89 0.96 -7.00
N ILE A 129 -4.27 1.68 -6.06
CA ILE A 129 -3.90 1.15 -4.74
C ILE A 129 -4.67 1.94 -3.71
N LEU A 130 -5.93 1.58 -3.54
CA LEU A 130 -6.91 2.26 -2.68
C LEU A 130 -7.13 1.47 -1.37
N PRO A 131 -7.48 2.15 -0.25
CA PRO A 131 -7.71 1.49 1.03
C PRO A 131 -9.05 0.74 1.03
N ASN A 132 -9.07 -0.52 1.47
CA ASN A 132 -10.31 -1.28 1.65
C ASN A 132 -11.27 -0.57 2.63
N PRO A 133 -12.51 -0.23 2.23
CA PRO A 133 -13.41 0.59 3.04
C PRO A 133 -13.71 0.02 4.43
N GLN A 134 -13.72 -1.31 4.57
CA GLN A 134 -14.06 -2.02 5.82
C GLN A 134 -12.95 -1.95 6.89
N SER A 135 -11.77 -1.45 6.54
CA SER A 135 -10.59 -1.38 7.41
C SER A 135 -9.85 -0.05 7.29
N ARG A 136 -10.35 0.91 6.49
CA ARG A 136 -9.68 2.20 6.27
C ARG A 136 -9.54 2.97 7.59
N VAL A 137 -8.49 3.77 7.70
CA VAL A 137 -8.38 4.76 8.76
C VAL A 137 -9.18 6.00 8.35
N CYS A 138 -9.95 6.56 9.28
CA CYS A 138 -10.74 7.78 9.08
C CYS A 138 -10.18 8.87 10.01
N LEU A 139 -9.89 10.05 9.48
CA LEU A 139 -9.38 11.19 10.24
C LEU A 139 -10.50 11.94 10.96
N GLY A 140 -10.31 12.21 12.25
CA GLY A 140 -11.32 12.74 13.16
C GLY A 140 -11.76 14.18 12.87
N ARG A 141 -10.97 14.97 12.15
CA ARG A 141 -11.31 16.35 11.74
C ARG A 141 -12.53 16.48 10.82
N ALA A 142 -13.16 15.39 10.39
CA ALA A 142 -14.41 15.41 9.62
C ALA A 142 -15.54 16.27 10.26
N GLN A 143 -15.42 16.59 11.55
CA GLN A 143 -16.34 17.46 12.28
C GLN A 143 -16.06 18.98 12.10
N SER A 144 -14.92 19.40 11.55
CA SER A 144 -14.55 20.82 11.35
C SER A 144 -14.81 21.34 9.92
N GLN A 145 -15.73 20.71 9.20
CA GLN A 145 -16.43 21.19 8.00
C GLN A 145 -15.66 21.53 6.69
N GLU A 146 -14.34 21.66 6.66
CA GLU A 146 -13.61 21.96 5.40
C GLU A 146 -12.73 20.81 4.86
N ASP A 147 -12.25 19.90 5.71
CA ASP A 147 -11.37 18.79 5.31
C ASP A 147 -12.00 17.40 5.53
N GLY A 148 -12.02 16.59 4.47
CA GLY A 148 -12.53 15.22 4.52
C GLY A 148 -11.70 14.25 5.39
N ASP A 149 -12.34 13.15 5.79
CA ASP A 149 -11.80 12.12 6.69
C ASP A 149 -10.72 11.21 6.06
N TYR A 150 -10.33 11.49 4.82
CA TYR A 150 -9.60 10.53 3.99
C TYR A 150 -8.08 10.56 4.18
N ILE A 151 -7.53 9.36 4.41
CA ILE A 151 -6.11 9.03 4.23
C ILE A 151 -6.01 7.62 3.61
N ASN A 152 -5.04 7.38 2.73
CA ASN A 152 -4.80 6.06 2.14
C ASN A 152 -4.10 5.12 3.14
N ALA A 153 -4.84 4.69 4.17
CA ALA A 153 -4.34 3.81 5.21
C ALA A 153 -5.39 2.78 5.64
N ASN A 154 -4.95 1.62 6.11
CA ASN A 154 -5.81 0.56 6.67
C ASN A 154 -5.27 0.01 8.00
N TYR A 155 -6.17 -0.33 8.92
CA TYR A 155 -5.83 -1.11 10.11
C TYR A 155 -5.58 -2.58 9.76
N ILE A 156 -4.43 -3.11 10.19
CA ILE A 156 -4.04 -4.51 10.01
C ILE A 156 -4.07 -5.22 11.37
N ARG A 157 -4.45 -6.52 11.35
CA ARG A 157 -4.44 -7.39 12.53
C ARG A 157 -3.04 -7.95 12.79
N GLY A 158 -2.71 -8.15 14.06
CA GLY A 158 -1.50 -8.87 14.48
C GLY A 158 -1.82 -10.25 15.06
N TYR A 159 -0.84 -10.82 15.76
CA TYR A 159 -0.92 -12.15 16.37
C TYR A 159 -2.14 -12.34 17.26
N GLY A 160 -2.63 -13.59 17.31
CA GLY A 160 -3.88 -13.94 17.98
C GLY A 160 -5.12 -13.26 17.42
N GLY A 161 -5.02 -12.54 16.29
CA GLY A 161 -6.08 -11.71 15.75
C GLY A 161 -6.20 -10.33 16.41
N LYS A 162 -5.19 -9.85 17.15
CA LYS A 162 -5.18 -8.51 17.79
C LYS A 162 -5.58 -7.45 16.76
N ASP A 163 -6.75 -6.85 16.98
CA ASP A 163 -7.26 -5.77 16.14
C ASP A 163 -6.42 -4.50 16.30
N LYS A 164 -6.29 -3.72 15.22
CA LYS A 164 -5.44 -2.52 15.15
C LYS A 164 -4.00 -2.71 15.69
N ALA A 165 -3.33 -3.81 15.36
CA ALA A 165 -1.93 -4.00 15.76
C ALA A 165 -0.97 -3.13 14.92
N TYR A 166 -1.31 -2.92 13.64
CA TYR A 166 -0.53 -2.06 12.73
C TYR A 166 -1.48 -1.16 11.93
N ILE A 167 -0.96 -0.04 11.45
CA ILE A 167 -1.54 0.73 10.36
C ILE A 167 -0.64 0.58 9.14
N ALA A 168 -1.26 0.24 8.02
CA ALA A 168 -0.63 0.13 6.72
C ALA A 168 -0.99 1.35 5.86
N THR A 169 -0.02 2.19 5.51
CA THR A 169 -0.24 3.43 4.72
C THR A 169 0.76 3.62 3.58
N GLN A 170 0.44 4.47 2.61
CA GLN A 170 1.38 4.93 1.58
C GLN A 170 2.40 5.93 2.16
N GLY A 171 3.54 6.09 1.49
CA GLY A 171 4.53 7.11 1.83
C GLY A 171 3.96 8.52 1.58
N PRO A 172 3.98 9.44 2.58
CA PRO A 172 3.32 10.74 2.48
C PRO A 172 3.68 11.54 1.21
N MET A 173 2.68 12.23 0.67
CA MET A 173 2.81 13.23 -0.39
C MET A 173 2.82 14.64 0.22
N PRO A 174 3.25 15.71 -0.49
CA PRO A 174 3.33 17.05 0.09
C PRO A 174 2.00 17.52 0.69
N ASN A 175 0.89 17.20 0.02
CA ASN A 175 -0.47 17.52 0.45
C ASN A 175 -1.09 16.54 1.46
N THR A 176 -0.34 15.52 1.92
CA THR A 176 -0.81 14.53 2.92
C THR A 176 0.13 14.38 4.11
N VAL A 177 1.10 15.29 4.30
CA VAL A 177 1.99 15.28 5.47
C VAL A 177 1.21 15.59 6.75
N SER A 178 0.35 16.61 6.74
CA SER A 178 -0.52 16.95 7.88
C SER A 178 -1.46 15.78 8.24
N ASP A 179 -2.04 15.14 7.22
CA ASP A 179 -2.93 13.97 7.35
C ASP A 179 -2.22 12.78 8.02
N PHE A 180 -0.95 12.56 7.66
CA PHE A 180 -0.14 11.50 8.26
C PHE A 180 0.15 11.77 9.74
N TRP A 181 0.48 13.01 10.11
CA TRP A 181 0.72 13.36 11.52
C TRP A 181 -0.57 13.40 12.35
N GLU A 182 -1.71 13.77 11.75
CA GLU A 182 -3.02 13.63 12.38
C GLU A 182 -3.35 12.17 12.69
N MET A 183 -3.11 11.26 11.74
CA MET A 183 -3.27 9.83 11.94
C MET A 183 -2.38 9.30 13.08
N VAL A 184 -1.10 9.67 13.09
CA VAL A 184 -0.13 9.30 14.15
C VAL A 184 -0.59 9.80 15.52
N TRP A 185 -1.12 11.03 15.59
CA TRP A 185 -1.66 11.59 16.82
C TRP A 185 -2.95 10.89 17.28
N GLN A 186 -3.95 10.78 16.39
CA GLN A 186 -5.25 10.18 16.67
C GLN A 186 -5.14 8.76 17.18
N GLU A 187 -4.28 7.95 16.55
CA GLU A 187 -4.16 6.53 16.83
C GLU A 187 -3.09 6.22 17.90
N GLU A 188 -2.60 7.24 18.62
CA GLU A 188 -1.60 7.09 19.70
C GLU A 188 -0.35 6.30 19.26
N THR A 189 0.07 6.47 17.99
CA THR A 189 1.17 5.71 17.40
C THR A 189 2.51 6.11 18.05
N SER A 190 3.16 5.17 18.74
CA SER A 190 4.49 5.35 19.33
C SER A 190 5.64 4.93 18.41
N LEU A 191 5.36 4.19 17.32
CA LEU A 191 6.38 3.64 16.42
C LEU A 191 5.98 3.74 14.94
N ILE A 192 6.86 4.33 14.14
CA ILE A 192 6.77 4.44 12.68
C ILE A 192 7.92 3.64 12.05
N VAL A 193 7.60 2.74 11.11
CA VAL A 193 8.56 1.99 10.30
C VAL A 193 8.41 2.37 8.82
N MET A 194 9.47 2.94 8.26
CA MET A 194 9.56 3.39 6.87
C MET A 194 10.47 2.43 6.08
N LEU A 195 9.91 1.73 5.11
CA LEU A 195 10.58 0.68 4.31
C LEU A 195 10.98 1.16 2.91
N THR A 196 11.44 2.41 2.79
CA THR A 196 11.78 2.97 1.48
C THR A 196 12.74 4.15 1.60
N GLN A 197 13.64 4.30 0.64
CA GLN A 197 14.41 5.52 0.45
C GLN A 197 13.51 6.67 0.01
N LEU A 198 13.91 7.91 0.30
CA LEU A 198 13.23 9.11 -0.20
C LEU A 198 13.27 9.17 -1.73
N ARG A 199 14.39 8.75 -2.34
CA ARG A 199 14.65 8.78 -3.78
C ARG A 199 15.47 7.57 -4.22
N GLU A 200 15.03 6.90 -5.29
CA GLU A 200 15.87 6.02 -6.13
C GLU A 200 15.57 6.39 -7.59
N GLY A 201 16.37 7.29 -8.16
CA GLY A 201 16.13 7.93 -9.46
C GLY A 201 14.94 8.91 -9.47
N LYS A 202 13.77 8.50 -8.99
CA LYS A 202 12.58 9.34 -8.79
C LYS A 202 12.22 9.43 -7.31
N GLU A 203 11.46 10.47 -6.96
CA GLU A 203 10.94 10.65 -5.60
C GLU A 203 9.89 9.58 -5.26
N LYS A 204 10.12 8.88 -4.14
CA LYS A 204 9.24 7.82 -3.63
C LYS A 204 8.37 8.31 -2.49
N CYS A 205 8.96 9.10 -1.59
CA CYS A 205 8.34 9.63 -0.38
C CYS A 205 8.92 11.03 -0.15
N VAL A 206 8.08 11.96 0.31
CA VAL A 206 8.60 13.26 0.78
C VAL A 206 9.34 13.09 2.11
N HIS A 207 10.19 14.05 2.44
CA HIS A 207 10.72 14.20 3.79
C HIS A 207 9.60 14.81 4.66
N TYR A 208 8.89 13.98 5.44
CA TYR A 208 7.73 14.39 6.25
C TYR A 208 8.06 14.57 7.73
N TRP A 209 9.34 14.50 8.10
CA TRP A 209 9.86 14.78 9.45
C TRP A 209 10.90 15.90 9.35
N PRO A 210 11.21 16.64 10.42
CA PRO A 210 12.16 17.74 10.35
C PRO A 210 13.61 17.27 10.49
N THR A 211 14.55 18.16 10.18
CA THR A 211 15.97 17.98 10.55
C THR A 211 16.17 18.19 12.06
N GLU A 212 15.54 19.23 12.61
CA GLU A 212 15.55 19.55 14.04
C GLU A 212 14.11 19.71 14.54
N GLU A 213 13.38 20.69 13.99
CA GLU A 213 11.99 20.96 14.35
C GLU A 213 11.21 21.58 13.17
N GLU A 214 9.94 21.20 13.01
CA GLU A 214 9.01 21.80 12.03
C GLU A 214 7.55 21.61 12.50
N THR A 215 6.62 22.37 11.92
CA THR A 215 5.18 22.28 12.21
C THR A 215 4.42 21.84 10.97
N TYR A 216 3.63 20.77 11.09
CA TYR A 216 2.77 20.23 10.03
C TYR A 216 1.31 20.32 10.48
N GLY A 217 0.58 21.29 9.92
CA GLY A 217 -0.77 21.61 10.40
C GLY A 217 -0.75 22.03 11.88
N PRO A 218 -1.55 21.42 12.77
CA PRO A 218 -1.55 21.74 14.20
C PRO A 218 -0.46 20.99 15.00
N PHE A 219 0.36 20.14 14.36
CA PHE A 219 1.34 19.27 15.02
C PHE A 219 2.76 19.83 14.89
N ARG A 220 3.43 20.07 16.02
CA ARG A 220 4.86 20.40 16.07
C ARG A 220 5.66 19.14 16.29
N ILE A 221 6.60 18.84 15.39
CA ILE A 221 7.46 17.67 15.44
C ILE A 221 8.88 18.13 15.77
N GLN A 222 9.55 17.44 16.69
CA GLN A 222 10.94 17.70 17.07
C GLN A 222 11.75 16.39 17.04
N VAL A 223 12.97 16.44 16.51
CA VAL A 223 13.96 15.35 16.60
C VAL A 223 14.75 15.50 17.90
N GLN A 224 14.80 14.45 18.71
CA GLN A 224 15.53 14.42 19.99
C GLN A 224 16.86 13.66 19.89
N ASP A 225 16.90 12.56 19.12
CA ASP A 225 18.08 11.70 18.94
C ASP A 225 18.04 11.07 17.53
N VAL A 226 19.21 10.80 16.95
CA VAL A 226 19.37 10.11 15.66
C VAL A 226 20.52 9.12 15.76
N ARG A 227 20.21 7.84 15.53
CA ARG A 227 21.16 6.73 15.54
C ARG A 227 21.21 6.09 14.17
N GLU A 228 22.28 6.39 13.44
CA GLU A 228 22.56 5.76 12.15
C GLU A 228 23.13 4.35 12.36
N ARG A 229 22.56 3.35 11.69
CA ARG A 229 23.10 1.99 11.55
C ARG A 229 23.30 1.67 10.05
N PRO A 230 24.09 0.65 9.69
CA PRO A 230 24.41 0.38 8.28
C PRO A 230 23.21 0.16 7.35
N GLU A 231 22.09 -0.40 7.86
CA GLU A 231 20.90 -0.71 7.05
C GLU A 231 19.63 0.06 7.44
N TYR A 232 19.69 0.86 8.53
CA TYR A 232 18.57 1.69 8.97
C TYR A 232 19.00 2.82 9.90
N ALA A 233 18.26 3.92 9.87
CA ALA A 233 18.37 5.03 10.82
C ALA A 233 17.23 4.97 11.83
N VAL A 234 17.52 5.13 13.12
CA VAL A 234 16.52 5.27 14.19
C VAL A 234 16.50 6.73 14.66
N ARG A 235 15.33 7.36 14.67
CA ARG A 235 15.12 8.71 15.22
C ARG A 235 14.17 8.61 16.41
N GLN A 236 14.47 9.32 17.49
CA GLN A 236 13.50 9.58 18.55
C GLN A 236 12.88 10.94 18.29
N LEU A 237 11.57 10.96 18.07
CA LEU A 237 10.79 12.16 17.78
C LEU A 237 9.90 12.50 18.97
N THR A 238 9.49 13.76 19.05
CA THR A 238 8.36 14.20 19.89
C THR A 238 7.33 14.85 19.00
N ILE A 239 6.09 14.39 19.06
CA ILE A 239 4.92 15.09 18.51
C ILE A 239 4.25 15.89 19.63
N GLN A 240 4.00 17.17 19.37
CA GLN A 240 3.26 18.07 20.25
C GLN A 240 1.99 18.55 19.55
N HIS A 241 0.86 18.52 20.27
CA HIS A 241 -0.37 19.21 19.90
C HIS A 241 -0.94 19.88 21.15
N ARG A 242 -1.13 21.20 21.08
CA ARG A 242 -1.46 22.05 22.24
C ARG A 242 -0.42 21.86 23.35
N GLU A 243 -0.85 21.50 24.56
CA GLU A 243 0.00 21.29 25.73
C GLU A 243 0.54 19.84 25.83
N GLU A 244 -0.05 18.89 25.09
CA GLU A 244 0.29 17.47 25.18
C GLU A 244 1.46 17.13 24.25
N ARG A 245 2.40 16.31 24.75
CA ARG A 245 3.59 15.83 24.05
C ARG A 245 3.68 14.31 24.14
N ARG A 246 3.95 13.65 23.02
CA ARG A 246 4.09 12.18 22.94
C ARG A 246 5.40 11.80 22.24
N PRO A 247 6.17 10.83 22.76
CA PRO A 247 7.35 10.30 22.07
C PRO A 247 6.92 9.40 20.91
N VAL A 248 7.66 9.47 19.80
CA VAL A 248 7.46 8.60 18.63
C VAL A 248 8.82 8.13 18.12
N LYS A 249 9.08 6.83 18.19
CA LYS A 249 10.24 6.20 17.55
C LYS A 249 9.99 6.10 16.06
N HIS A 250 10.97 6.47 15.26
CA HIS A 250 10.91 6.41 13.79
C HIS A 250 12.10 5.61 13.27
N ILE A 251 11.83 4.60 12.45
CA ILE A 251 12.87 3.75 11.86
C ILE A 251 12.78 3.86 10.33
N LEU A 252 13.84 4.34 9.69
CA LEU A 252 13.99 4.38 8.25
C LEU A 252 14.91 3.24 7.82
N PHE A 253 14.36 2.19 7.23
CA PHE A 253 15.10 1.08 6.64
C PHE A 253 15.53 1.42 5.21
N SER A 254 16.83 1.61 5.03
CA SER A 254 17.45 2.15 3.82
C SER A 254 17.83 1.06 2.79
N ALA A 255 17.87 -0.20 3.21
CA ALA A 255 18.36 -1.34 2.42
C ALA A 255 17.26 -2.12 1.65
N TRP A 256 16.11 -1.50 1.35
CA TRP A 256 15.05 -2.13 0.55
C TRP A 256 14.94 -1.53 -0.88
N PRO A 257 15.38 -2.25 -1.93
CA PRO A 257 15.26 -1.79 -3.33
C PRO A 257 13.81 -1.86 -3.86
N ASP A 258 13.37 -0.88 -4.67
CA ASP A 258 12.01 -0.88 -5.25
C ASP A 258 11.78 -2.12 -6.15
N HIS A 259 10.60 -2.75 -6.00
CA HIS A 259 10.15 -3.94 -6.74
C HIS A 259 11.07 -5.19 -6.64
N GLN A 260 12.08 -5.17 -5.79
CA GLN A 260 13.01 -6.28 -5.58
C GLN A 260 12.98 -6.73 -4.11
N THR A 261 13.72 -7.81 -3.82
CA THR A 261 14.01 -8.28 -2.47
C THR A 261 15.44 -7.89 -2.10
N PRO A 262 15.74 -7.55 -0.83
CA PRO A 262 17.12 -7.36 -0.39
C PRO A 262 17.99 -8.59 -0.68
N GLU A 263 19.29 -8.38 -0.93
CA GLU A 263 20.25 -9.48 -1.18
C GLU A 263 20.40 -10.44 0.01
N SER A 264 20.02 -10.00 1.21
CA SER A 264 20.04 -10.80 2.44
C SER A 264 18.84 -10.48 3.30
N ALA A 265 18.27 -11.49 3.97
CA ALA A 265 17.24 -11.29 4.99
C ALA A 265 17.82 -10.80 6.34
N ALA A 266 19.13 -10.87 6.56
CA ALA A 266 19.72 -10.52 7.86
C ALA A 266 19.46 -9.06 8.31
N PRO A 267 19.51 -8.03 7.43
CA PRO A 267 19.05 -6.68 7.76
C PRO A 267 17.58 -6.60 8.17
N LEU A 268 16.69 -7.34 7.50
CA LEU A 268 15.26 -7.39 7.84
C LEU A 268 15.03 -8.05 9.20
N LEU A 269 15.77 -9.11 9.54
CA LEU A 269 15.71 -9.74 10.86
C LEU A 269 16.24 -8.80 11.97
N ARG A 270 17.28 -8.00 11.69
CA ARG A 270 17.74 -6.93 12.60
C ARG A 270 16.68 -5.85 12.81
N LEU A 271 15.97 -5.44 11.75
CA LEU A 271 14.85 -4.50 11.85
C LEU A 271 13.71 -5.08 12.69
N VAL A 272 13.35 -6.35 12.48
CA VAL A 272 12.32 -7.03 13.28
C VAL A 272 12.71 -7.08 14.76
N ALA A 273 13.96 -7.39 15.10
CA ALA A 273 14.43 -7.32 16.49
C ALA A 273 14.32 -5.90 17.07
N GLU A 274 14.76 -4.87 16.34
CA GLU A 274 14.67 -3.45 16.77
C GLU A 274 13.22 -2.95 16.97
N VAL A 275 12.24 -3.59 16.31
CA VAL A 275 10.80 -3.34 16.48
C VAL A 275 10.22 -4.13 17.67
N GLU A 276 10.56 -5.41 17.81
CA GLU A 276 10.06 -6.28 18.90
C GLU A 276 10.64 -5.89 20.27
N ASP A 277 11.94 -5.57 20.33
CA ASP A 277 12.65 -5.24 21.57
C ASP A 277 12.44 -3.76 21.99
N SER A 278 11.62 -3.02 21.25
CA SER A 278 11.33 -1.60 21.50
C SER A 278 10.41 -1.42 22.72
N PRO A 279 10.79 -0.64 23.74
CA PRO A 279 9.90 -0.28 24.86
C PRO A 279 8.58 0.33 24.39
N GLU A 280 8.62 1.09 23.29
CA GLU A 280 7.47 1.68 22.61
C GLU A 280 6.47 0.60 22.16
N THR A 281 6.93 -0.56 21.67
CA THR A 281 6.07 -1.69 21.27
C THR A 281 5.44 -2.39 22.48
N ALA A 282 6.15 -2.46 23.60
CA ALA A 282 5.64 -3.06 24.84
C ALA A 282 4.64 -2.15 25.59
N ALA A 283 4.81 -0.83 25.48
CA ALA A 283 3.98 0.17 26.17
C ALA A 283 2.84 0.75 25.31
N SER A 284 2.87 0.59 23.98
CA SER A 284 1.88 1.21 23.09
C SER A 284 0.45 0.66 23.25
N THR A 285 -0.49 1.57 23.48
CA THR A 285 -1.92 1.39 23.24
C THR A 285 -2.26 1.42 21.75
N GLY A 286 -1.55 2.24 20.96
CA GLY A 286 -1.78 2.47 19.54
C GLY A 286 -1.12 1.45 18.58
N PRO A 287 -1.59 1.36 17.32
CA PRO A 287 -0.94 0.60 16.25
C PRO A 287 0.45 1.12 15.89
N ILE A 288 1.32 0.20 15.44
CA ILE A 288 2.57 0.55 14.75
C ILE A 288 2.24 1.01 13.32
N VAL A 289 2.65 2.21 12.92
CA VAL A 289 2.51 2.67 11.54
C VAL A 289 3.65 2.11 10.70
N VAL A 290 3.30 1.39 9.63
CA VAL A 290 4.27 0.92 8.62
C VAL A 290 3.92 1.58 7.29
N HIS A 291 4.92 2.19 6.63
CA HIS A 291 4.77 2.73 5.29
C HIS A 291 5.96 2.43 4.37
N CYS A 292 5.71 2.51 3.07
CA CYS A 292 6.69 2.45 1.98
C CYS A 292 6.11 3.29 0.83
N ARG A 293 6.77 3.35 -0.33
CA ARG A 293 6.32 4.17 -1.48
C ARG A 293 4.82 4.07 -1.78
N ALA A 294 4.34 2.88 -2.15
CA ALA A 294 2.95 2.65 -2.54
C ALA A 294 2.05 2.20 -1.38
N GLY A 295 2.64 1.70 -0.30
CA GLY A 295 1.89 1.11 0.79
C GLY A 295 1.34 -0.32 0.57
N PRO A 296 1.93 -1.18 -0.28
CA PRO A 296 1.81 -2.63 -0.02
C PRO A 296 3.08 -3.33 0.51
N GLY A 297 4.29 -2.81 0.27
CA GLY A 297 5.54 -3.38 0.84
C GLY A 297 5.62 -3.43 2.38
N LEU A 298 4.60 -2.90 3.04
CA LEU A 298 4.32 -2.85 4.49
C LEU A 298 4.21 -4.23 5.12
N THR A 299 3.79 -5.15 4.28
CA THR A 299 3.60 -6.56 4.56
C THR A 299 4.88 -7.19 5.07
N TRP A 300 6.05 -6.71 4.66
CA TRP A 300 7.33 -7.28 5.05
C TRP A 300 7.61 -7.22 6.54
N THR A 301 7.70 -6.05 7.15
CA THR A 301 8.01 -5.98 8.59
C THR A 301 6.85 -6.51 9.43
N GLY A 302 5.60 -6.25 9.04
CA GLY A 302 4.42 -6.76 9.73
C GLY A 302 4.37 -8.30 9.74
N ILE A 303 4.49 -8.93 8.57
CA ILE A 303 4.52 -10.40 8.45
C ILE A 303 5.80 -10.99 9.04
N SER A 304 6.97 -10.36 8.88
CA SER A 304 8.20 -10.91 9.45
C SER A 304 8.20 -10.84 10.97
N SER A 305 7.78 -9.73 11.60
CA SER A 305 7.54 -9.64 13.05
C SER A 305 6.54 -10.72 13.50
N GLU A 306 5.40 -10.80 12.82
CA GLU A 306 4.33 -11.74 13.12
C GLU A 306 4.77 -13.21 12.98
N GLY A 307 5.49 -13.54 11.91
CA GLY A 307 6.03 -14.88 11.64
C GLY A 307 7.16 -15.24 12.59
N CYS A 308 8.02 -14.29 12.97
CA CYS A 308 9.02 -14.48 14.01
C CYS A 308 8.35 -14.76 15.38
N ARG A 309 7.32 -13.98 15.74
CA ARG A 309 6.54 -14.18 16.98
C ARG A 309 5.83 -15.53 16.99
N ARG A 310 5.30 -15.98 15.84
CA ARG A 310 4.74 -17.34 15.68
C ARG A 310 5.79 -18.43 15.84
N LEU A 311 6.98 -18.28 15.24
CA LEU A 311 8.08 -19.24 15.36
C LEU A 311 8.68 -19.33 16.78
N ARG A 312 8.52 -18.29 17.64
CA ARG A 312 8.84 -18.35 19.08
C ARG A 312 7.79 -19.13 19.90
N SER A 313 6.62 -19.41 19.35
CA SER A 313 5.55 -20.20 19.98
C SER A 313 5.61 -21.65 19.46
N PRO A 314 5.27 -22.68 20.26
CA PRO A 314 5.23 -24.08 19.81
C PRO A 314 4.07 -24.38 18.81
N LEU A 315 3.54 -23.36 18.13
CA LEU A 315 2.42 -23.44 17.20
C LEU A 315 2.89 -23.31 15.75
N ARG A 316 2.24 -24.04 14.85
CA ARG A 316 2.62 -24.11 13.43
C ARG A 316 2.50 -22.73 12.76
N THR A 317 3.53 -22.32 12.02
CA THR A 317 3.54 -21.04 11.31
C THR A 317 2.84 -21.18 9.96
N ALA A 318 1.60 -20.72 9.87
CA ALA A 318 0.88 -20.62 8.60
C ALA A 318 1.31 -19.38 7.81
N VAL A 319 2.46 -19.46 7.10
CA VAL A 319 3.03 -18.37 6.29
C VAL A 319 2.01 -17.81 5.29
N HIS A 320 1.31 -18.70 4.59
CA HIS A 320 0.22 -18.34 3.68
C HIS A 320 -0.87 -17.48 4.34
N GLY A 321 -1.23 -17.80 5.59
CA GLY A 321 -2.24 -17.08 6.37
C GLY A 321 -1.79 -15.69 6.87
N LEU A 322 -0.51 -15.35 6.69
CA LEU A 322 0.01 -14.01 6.95
C LEU A 322 -0.21 -13.10 5.73
N CYS A 323 -0.06 -13.67 4.53
CA CYS A 323 -0.11 -12.95 3.25
C CYS A 323 -1.55 -12.72 2.75
N THR A 324 -2.52 -13.46 3.28
CA THR A 324 -3.94 -13.45 2.87
C THR A 324 -4.81 -12.48 3.68
N SER A 325 -4.26 -11.37 4.20
CA SER A 325 -5.06 -10.40 4.97
C SER A 325 -6.20 -9.79 4.13
N PRO A 326 -7.49 -9.97 4.50
CA PRO A 326 -8.61 -9.37 3.76
C PRO A 326 -8.74 -7.85 3.98
N ARG A 327 -7.78 -7.22 4.68
CA ARG A 327 -7.86 -5.81 5.13
C ARG A 327 -7.07 -4.79 4.30
N ARG A 328 -6.19 -5.21 3.40
CA ARG A 328 -5.56 -4.30 2.41
C ARG A 328 -5.21 -5.07 1.14
N GLY A 329 -5.61 -4.55 -0.02
CA GLY A 329 -5.30 -5.16 -1.31
C GLY A 329 -3.81 -5.11 -1.68
N GLY A 330 -3.34 -6.13 -2.39
CA GLY A 330 -2.01 -6.18 -3.02
C GLY A 330 -0.83 -6.30 -2.07
N MET A 331 -1.04 -6.75 -0.82
CA MET A 331 -0.05 -6.74 0.26
C MET A 331 1.30 -7.39 -0.12
N ILE A 332 1.33 -8.48 -0.90
CA ILE A 332 2.56 -8.94 -1.57
C ILE A 332 2.37 -8.79 -3.08
N GLN A 333 3.38 -8.25 -3.78
CA GLN A 333 3.26 -7.86 -5.19
C GLN A 333 3.86 -8.87 -6.17
N THR A 334 4.89 -9.65 -5.78
CA THR A 334 5.55 -10.62 -6.68
C THR A 334 5.76 -11.98 -6.02
N ALA A 335 5.94 -13.03 -6.83
CA ALA A 335 6.27 -14.37 -6.35
C ALA A 335 7.65 -14.41 -5.68
N GLU A 336 8.62 -13.62 -6.17
CA GLU A 336 9.95 -13.47 -5.57
C GLU A 336 9.85 -12.91 -4.14
N GLN A 337 8.92 -11.97 -3.92
CA GLN A 337 8.59 -11.48 -2.59
C GLN A 337 7.94 -12.58 -1.73
N TYR A 338 7.06 -13.41 -2.27
CA TYR A 338 6.50 -14.54 -1.52
C TYR A 338 7.57 -15.60 -1.14
N GLU A 339 8.58 -15.80 -1.99
CA GLU A 339 9.71 -16.71 -1.75
C GLU A 339 10.71 -16.14 -0.73
N PHE A 340 11.11 -14.87 -0.85
CA PHE A 340 12.04 -14.24 0.10
C PHE A 340 11.45 -14.16 1.53
N LEU A 341 10.12 -14.17 1.68
CA LEU A 341 9.46 -14.33 2.98
C LEU A 341 9.72 -15.72 3.58
N HIS A 342 9.59 -16.79 2.79
CA HIS A 342 9.90 -18.14 3.25
C HIS A 342 11.38 -18.26 3.62
N HIS A 343 12.28 -17.68 2.83
CA HIS A 343 13.71 -17.61 3.12
C HIS A 343 14.01 -16.86 4.43
N THR A 344 13.39 -15.69 4.63
CA THR A 344 13.52 -14.87 5.85
C THR A 344 13.08 -15.65 7.09
N LEU A 345 11.93 -16.30 7.04
CA LEU A 345 11.39 -17.08 8.16
C LEU A 345 12.21 -18.36 8.42
N ALA A 346 12.77 -19.00 7.38
CA ALA A 346 13.66 -20.15 7.52
C ALA A 346 14.99 -19.76 8.22
N LEU A 347 15.57 -18.62 7.84
CA LEU A 347 16.75 -18.06 8.50
C LEU A 347 16.45 -17.69 9.96
N TYR A 348 15.28 -17.11 10.24
CA TYR A 348 14.88 -16.84 11.61
C TYR A 348 14.70 -18.12 12.45
N ALA A 349 14.05 -19.14 11.89
CA ALA A 349 13.90 -20.44 12.52
C ALA A 349 15.25 -21.11 12.87
N ALA A 350 16.31 -20.83 12.11
CA ALA A 350 17.67 -21.31 12.39
C ALA A 350 18.39 -20.54 13.51
N GLN A 351 17.91 -19.34 13.89
CA GLN A 351 18.49 -18.52 14.97
C GLN A 351 17.85 -18.79 16.34
N LEU A 352 16.69 -19.45 16.39
CA LEU A 352 16.03 -19.83 17.64
C LEU A 352 16.78 -20.99 18.33
N PRO A 353 16.76 -21.09 19.68
CA PRO A 353 17.25 -22.26 20.40
C PRO A 353 16.63 -23.55 19.87
N GLU A 354 17.31 -24.71 19.93
CA GLU A 354 16.66 -25.97 19.56
C GLU A 354 15.40 -26.20 20.42
N GLU A 355 14.33 -26.71 19.80
CA GLU A 355 13.19 -27.17 20.59
C GLU A 355 13.66 -28.35 21.45
N PRO A 356 13.31 -28.42 22.75
CA PRO A 356 13.56 -29.62 23.53
C PRO A 356 12.86 -30.79 22.85
N SER A 357 13.62 -31.85 22.53
CA SER A 357 13.07 -33.08 21.96
C SER A 357 11.95 -33.62 22.86
N PRO A 358 10.81 -34.04 22.28
CA PRO A 358 9.67 -34.56 23.04
C PRO A 358 9.94 -35.93 23.67
#